data_AF-A0A1M6T6P0-F1
#
_entry.id   AF-A0A1M6T6P0-F1
#
_cell.length_a   1.000
_cell.length_b   1.000
_cell.length_c   1.000
_cell.angle_alpha   90.00
_cell.angle_beta   90.00
_cell.angle_gamma   90.00
#
_symmetry.space_group_name_H-M   'P 1'
#
loop_
_entity.id
_entity.type
_entity.pdbx_description
1 polymer ?
#
loop_
_entity_poly.entity_id
_entity_poly.type
_entity_poly.pdbx_seq_one_letter_code
_entity_poly.pdbx_strand_id
1 'polypeptide(L)'
;MVLGKYTLKDFFTEESINRFRELDDKRIELLKVISCQEELLPVWRRYAGPFWNSLEFWVLPPKVQNHLAENSVVISPVFGLLSLNDWIPYCQAQWSKELRSFWRETLKGISRELLKDKVVFSFLGKEELSLIDTSSCQKLITFEFYKRERRVYRDQPHKAYTLRYIAERQLGYEHLTVINFYDYKVESIREEGKRVRVVLKGQGAYI
;
A
#
# COMPACT_ATOMS: atom_id res chain seq x y z
N MET A 1 17.27 -27.78 11.89
CA MET A 1 17.27 -27.97 10.42
C MET A 1 17.62 -26.63 9.79
N VAL A 2 18.86 -26.49 9.32
CA VAL A 2 19.41 -25.26 8.76
C VAL A 2 18.96 -25.17 7.31
N LEU A 3 17.89 -24.41 7.08
CA LEU A 3 17.49 -23.96 5.74
C LEU A 3 18.38 -22.76 5.39
N GLY A 4 18.82 -22.63 4.13
CA GLY A 4 19.84 -21.66 3.69
C GLY A 4 19.83 -20.33 4.47
N LYS A 5 20.82 -20.16 5.35
CA LYS A 5 21.21 -19.01 6.18
C LYS A 5 20.15 -18.18 6.94
N TYR A 6 18.85 -18.30 6.70
CA TYR A 6 17.84 -17.40 7.26
C TYR A 6 16.68 -18.14 7.94
N THR A 7 16.29 -17.62 9.09
CA THR A 7 15.08 -17.93 9.86
C THR A 7 14.21 -16.68 9.92
N LEU A 8 12.89 -16.80 10.13
CA LEU A 8 12.03 -15.62 10.32
C LEU A 8 12.49 -14.70 11.46
N LYS A 9 13.18 -15.26 12.45
CA LYS A 9 13.77 -14.49 13.55
C LYS A 9 14.84 -13.50 13.08
N ASP A 10 15.44 -13.74 11.92
CA ASP A 10 16.39 -12.82 11.30
C ASP A 10 15.68 -11.62 10.63
N PHE A 11 14.40 -11.77 10.25
CA PHE A 11 13.60 -10.72 9.61
C PHE A 11 12.69 -9.98 10.57
N PHE A 12 12.16 -10.69 11.57
CA PHE A 12 11.22 -10.20 12.56
C PHE A 12 11.73 -10.62 13.94
N THR A 13 12.58 -9.78 14.55
CA THR A 13 13.04 -9.99 15.93
C THR A 13 11.87 -9.84 16.91
N GLU A 14 12.01 -10.37 18.14
CA GLU A 14 11.01 -10.15 19.20
C GLU A 14 10.75 -8.66 19.49
N GLU A 15 11.73 -7.80 19.20
CA GLU A 15 11.65 -6.34 19.32
C GLU A 15 10.99 -5.65 18.11
N SER A 16 10.96 -6.30 16.94
CA SER A 16 10.18 -5.82 15.81
C SER A 16 8.71 -6.18 16.03
N ILE A 17 7.83 -5.17 16.08
CA ILE A 17 6.39 -5.38 16.16
C ILE A 17 5.91 -5.82 14.76
N ASN A 18 6.21 -7.06 14.35
CA ASN A 18 5.59 -7.69 13.20
C ASN A 18 4.08 -7.68 13.44
N ARG A 19 3.39 -6.75 12.78
CA ARG A 19 1.96 -6.49 12.99
C ARG A 19 1.09 -7.69 12.57
N PHE A 20 1.62 -8.57 11.71
CA PHE A 20 0.87 -9.65 11.07
C PHE A 20 1.56 -11.00 11.29
N ARG A 21 1.80 -11.37 12.56
CA ARG A 21 2.46 -12.65 12.93
C ARG A 21 1.69 -13.87 12.43
N GLU A 22 0.38 -13.75 12.23
CA GLU A 22 -0.46 -14.79 11.64
C GLU A 22 -0.08 -15.16 10.19
N LEU A 23 0.78 -14.36 9.53
CA LEU A 23 1.29 -14.64 8.19
C LEU A 23 2.60 -15.44 8.19
N ASP A 24 3.23 -15.65 9.35
CA ASP A 24 4.61 -16.13 9.46
C ASP A 24 4.82 -17.52 8.85
N ASP A 25 3.92 -18.47 9.10
CA ASP A 25 4.05 -19.83 8.52
C ASP A 25 4.04 -19.81 6.98
N LYS A 26 3.19 -18.97 6.39
CA LYS A 26 3.12 -18.78 4.93
C LYS A 26 4.34 -18.03 4.38
N ARG A 27 4.86 -17.07 5.13
CA ARG A 27 6.11 -16.36 4.77
C ARG A 27 7.28 -17.33 4.73
N ILE A 28 7.40 -18.22 5.73
CA ILE A 28 8.43 -19.29 5.76
C ILE A 28 8.32 -20.16 4.52
N GLU A 29 7.11 -20.57 4.14
CA GLU A 29 6.90 -21.40 2.96
C GLU A 29 7.44 -20.74 1.68
N LEU A 30 7.15 -19.47 1.46
CA LEU A 30 7.65 -18.73 0.29
C LEU A 30 9.16 -18.47 0.37
N LEU A 31 9.70 -18.15 1.54
CA LEU A 31 11.14 -17.90 1.72
C LEU A 31 12.00 -19.15 1.50
N LYS A 32 11.43 -20.35 1.56
CA LYS A 32 12.14 -21.60 1.19
C LYS A 32 12.41 -21.71 -0.31
N VAL A 33 11.61 -21.03 -1.14
CA VAL A 33 11.65 -21.19 -2.60
C VAL A 33 11.99 -19.88 -3.33
N ILE A 34 11.92 -18.74 -2.65
CA ILE A 34 12.25 -17.43 -3.19
C ILE A 34 13.64 -17.00 -2.69
N SER A 35 14.53 -16.69 -3.63
CA SER A 35 15.85 -16.14 -3.30
C SER A 35 15.73 -14.69 -2.84
N CYS A 36 16.35 -14.39 -1.70
CA CYS A 36 16.38 -13.07 -1.09
C CYS A 36 17.81 -12.69 -0.69
N GLN A 37 18.10 -11.38 -0.68
CA GLN A 37 19.37 -10.83 -0.22
C GLN A 37 19.43 -10.76 1.32
N GLU A 38 20.64 -10.76 1.87
CA GLU A 38 20.88 -10.75 3.33
C GLU A 38 20.50 -9.41 3.98
N GLU A 39 20.75 -8.30 3.29
CA GLU A 39 20.52 -6.95 3.82
C GLU A 39 19.03 -6.71 4.10
N LEU A 40 18.72 -6.11 5.25
CA LEU A 40 17.37 -5.69 5.61
C LEU A 40 17.23 -4.18 5.51
N LEU A 41 16.12 -3.73 4.94
CA LEU A 41 15.75 -2.32 4.88
C LEU A 41 14.26 -2.19 5.18
N PRO A 42 13.80 -1.06 5.74
CA PRO A 42 12.38 -0.81 5.93
C PRO A 42 11.64 -0.81 4.57
N VAL A 43 10.37 -1.21 4.55
CA VAL A 43 9.55 -1.33 3.33
C VAL A 43 9.63 -0.11 2.43
N TRP A 44 9.52 1.10 3.00
CA TRP A 44 9.55 2.35 2.23
C TRP A 44 10.88 2.61 1.50
N ARG A 45 11.97 1.97 1.96
CA ARG A 45 13.29 2.02 1.32
C ARG A 45 13.55 0.78 0.44
N ARG A 46 12.98 -0.37 0.81
CA ARG A 46 13.18 -1.62 0.09
C ARG A 46 12.44 -1.67 -1.23
N TYR A 47 11.19 -1.20 -1.27
CA TYR A 47 10.43 -1.17 -2.51
C TYR A 47 10.81 0.05 -3.35
N ALA A 48 10.96 -0.20 -4.65
CA ALA A 48 11.26 0.80 -5.65
C ALA A 48 10.14 0.85 -6.70
N GLY A 49 10.07 1.96 -7.43
CA GLY A 49 9.14 2.13 -8.55
C GLY A 49 8.41 3.46 -8.50
N PRO A 50 7.57 3.78 -9.50
CA PRO A 50 7.01 5.12 -9.66
C PRO A 50 6.22 5.63 -8.45
N PHE A 51 5.51 4.75 -7.73
CA PHE A 51 4.83 5.10 -6.48
C PHE A 51 5.83 5.46 -5.38
N TRP A 52 6.73 4.53 -5.03
CA TRP A 52 7.69 4.67 -3.93
C TRP A 52 8.66 5.84 -4.14
N ASN A 53 9.14 6.01 -5.38
CA ASN A 53 10.01 7.11 -5.75
C ASN A 53 9.31 8.46 -5.60
N SER A 54 7.99 8.54 -5.88
CA SER A 54 7.21 9.79 -5.77
C SER A 54 6.66 10.04 -4.36
N LEU A 55 6.58 8.98 -3.54
CA LEU A 55 6.21 9.10 -2.13
C LEU A 55 7.29 9.87 -1.35
N GLU A 56 8.55 9.74 -1.77
CA GLU A 56 9.72 10.40 -1.16
C GLU A 56 9.69 10.34 0.37
N PHE A 57 9.36 9.15 0.91
CA PHE A 57 9.03 8.99 2.32
C PHE A 57 10.10 9.57 3.27
N TRP A 58 11.37 9.44 2.89
CA TRP A 58 12.52 9.90 3.69
C TRP A 58 12.60 11.41 3.90
N VAL A 59 11.98 12.23 3.04
CA VAL A 59 11.95 13.70 3.22
C VAL A 59 10.70 14.21 3.92
N LEU A 60 9.73 13.34 4.21
CA LEU A 60 8.50 13.75 4.88
C LEU A 60 8.80 14.18 6.34
N PRO A 61 8.05 15.14 6.91
CA PRO A 61 8.21 15.48 8.32
C PRO A 61 7.99 14.24 9.23
N PRO A 62 8.71 14.09 10.36
CA PRO A 62 8.60 12.90 11.22
C PRO A 62 7.17 12.57 11.66
N LYS A 63 6.35 13.59 11.94
CA LYS A 63 4.93 13.42 12.29
C LYS A 63 4.13 12.76 11.16
N VAL A 64 4.43 13.09 9.91
CA VAL A 64 3.77 12.52 8.72
C VAL A 64 4.26 11.10 8.48
N GLN A 65 5.57 10.85 8.64
CA GLN A 65 6.14 9.50 8.55
C GLN A 65 5.50 8.53 9.56
N ASN A 66 5.39 8.95 10.82
CA ASN A 66 4.77 8.16 11.88
C ASN A 66 3.28 7.90 11.59
N HIS A 67 2.54 8.95 11.20
CA HIS A 67 1.14 8.80 10.84
C HIS A 67 0.94 7.79 9.70
N LEU A 68 1.77 7.86 8.65
CA LEU A 68 1.74 6.89 7.56
C LEU A 68 2.09 5.48 8.05
N ALA A 69 3.13 5.30 8.87
CA ALA A 69 3.56 3.99 9.36
C ALA A 69 2.50 3.30 10.24
N GLU A 70 1.75 4.06 11.03
CA GLU A 70 0.68 3.55 11.90
C GLU A 70 -0.59 3.19 11.12
N ASN A 71 -0.94 4.01 10.12
CA ASN A 71 -2.23 3.95 9.44
C ASN A 71 -2.21 3.28 8.07
N SER A 72 -1.02 2.96 7.54
CA SER A 72 -0.88 2.32 6.22
C SER A 72 -0.60 0.82 6.34
N VAL A 73 -1.07 0.08 5.34
CA VAL A 73 -0.72 -1.32 5.14
C VAL A 73 -0.30 -1.51 3.69
N VAL A 74 0.83 -2.20 3.50
CA VAL A 74 1.43 -2.47 2.20
C VAL A 74 1.23 -3.94 1.88
N ILE A 75 0.75 -4.24 0.67
CA ILE A 75 0.67 -5.63 0.22
C ILE A 75 1.99 -6.05 -0.42
N SER A 76 2.38 -7.31 -0.22
CA SER A 76 3.63 -7.87 -0.69
C SER A 76 3.42 -9.25 -1.34
N PRO A 77 4.04 -9.53 -2.49
CA PRO A 77 3.97 -10.86 -3.12
C PRO A 77 4.64 -11.95 -2.25
N VAL A 78 5.65 -11.61 -1.46
CA VAL A 78 6.40 -12.55 -0.61
C VAL A 78 5.92 -12.52 0.83
N PHE A 79 5.52 -11.36 1.33
CA PHE A 79 5.24 -11.18 2.76
C PHE A 79 3.77 -11.00 3.12
N GLY A 80 2.86 -10.99 2.13
CA GLY A 80 1.43 -10.80 2.35
C GLY A 80 1.10 -9.36 2.69
N LEU A 81 1.04 -9.01 3.99
CA LEU A 81 0.83 -7.65 4.48
C LEU A 81 2.06 -7.19 5.27
N LEU A 82 2.40 -5.90 5.15
CA LEU A 82 3.51 -5.26 5.84
C LEU A 82 3.12 -3.87 6.34
N SER A 83 3.77 -3.42 7.42
CA SER A 83 3.88 -2.01 7.77
C SER A 83 5.00 -1.34 6.96
N LEU A 84 4.97 0.00 6.86
CA LEU A 84 6.04 0.77 6.22
C LEU A 84 7.40 0.60 6.91
N ASN A 85 7.40 0.35 8.22
CA ASN A 85 8.61 0.22 9.02
C ASN A 85 9.08 -1.23 9.18
N ASP A 86 8.38 -2.21 8.60
CA ASP A 86 8.85 -3.59 8.63
C ASP A 86 10.17 -3.71 7.86
N TRP A 87 11.16 -4.33 8.49
CA TRP A 87 12.47 -4.55 7.89
C TRP A 87 12.43 -5.84 7.08
N ILE A 88 12.62 -5.72 5.77
CA ILE A 88 12.50 -6.84 4.85
C ILE A 88 13.74 -6.98 3.95
N PRO A 89 14.10 -8.21 3.58
CA PRO A 89 15.12 -8.45 2.58
C PRO A 89 14.61 -8.07 1.19
N TYR A 90 15.54 -7.88 0.26
CA TYR A 90 15.17 -7.81 -1.15
C TYR A 90 14.92 -9.22 -1.68
N CYS A 91 13.70 -9.50 -2.10
CA CYS A 91 13.33 -10.75 -2.78
C CYS A 91 12.88 -10.42 -4.20
N GLN A 92 13.44 -11.09 -5.20
CA GLN A 92 13.10 -10.86 -6.60
C GLN A 92 11.77 -11.56 -6.96
N ALA A 93 10.66 -11.01 -6.49
CA ALA A 93 9.32 -11.56 -6.73
C ALA A 93 8.33 -10.46 -7.14
N GLN A 94 7.47 -10.78 -8.10
CA GLN A 94 6.36 -9.94 -8.53
C GLN A 94 5.05 -10.70 -8.38
N TRP A 95 3.92 -10.00 -8.38
CA TRP A 95 2.61 -10.65 -8.32
C TRP A 95 2.39 -11.55 -9.56
N SER A 96 2.41 -12.86 -9.35
CA SER A 96 1.98 -13.86 -10.32
C SER A 96 0.57 -14.39 -9.98
N LYS A 97 -0.05 -15.14 -10.89
CA LYS A 97 -1.36 -15.77 -10.63
C LYS A 97 -1.29 -16.74 -9.46
N GLU A 98 -0.20 -17.48 -9.35
CA GLU A 98 0.08 -18.46 -8.31
C GLU A 98 0.21 -17.78 -6.95
N LEU A 99 1.03 -16.72 -6.85
CA LEU A 99 1.18 -15.95 -5.61
C LEU A 99 -0.12 -15.25 -5.20
N ARG A 100 -0.88 -14.71 -6.16
CA ARG A 100 -2.22 -14.15 -5.88
C ARG A 100 -3.15 -15.23 -5.31
N SER A 101 -3.10 -16.45 -5.84
CA SER A 101 -3.95 -17.56 -5.40
C SER A 101 -3.54 -18.07 -4.01
N PHE A 102 -2.23 -18.19 -3.77
CA PHE A 102 -1.64 -18.56 -2.49
C PHE A 102 -2.07 -17.62 -1.35
N TRP A 103 -2.11 -16.31 -1.64
CA TRP A 103 -2.43 -15.29 -0.64
C TRP A 103 -3.92 -15.01 -0.47
N ARG A 104 -4.74 -15.20 -1.50
CA ARG A 104 -6.12 -14.69 -1.58
C ARG A 104 -6.96 -14.90 -0.33
N GLU A 105 -7.15 -16.14 0.10
CA GLU A 105 -8.06 -16.44 1.20
C GLU A 105 -7.52 -15.93 2.54
N THR A 106 -6.21 -16.03 2.75
CA THR A 106 -5.56 -15.52 3.97
C THR A 106 -5.66 -13.99 4.05
N LEU A 107 -5.35 -13.28 2.96
CA LEU A 107 -5.39 -11.82 2.94
C LEU A 107 -6.82 -11.30 3.11
N LYS A 108 -7.81 -11.96 2.50
CA LYS A 108 -9.23 -11.63 2.70
C LYS A 108 -9.67 -11.82 4.16
N GLY A 109 -9.27 -12.93 4.79
CA GLY A 109 -9.59 -13.21 6.19
C GLY A 109 -9.06 -12.10 7.12
N ILE A 110 -7.77 -11.77 6.98
CA ILE A 110 -7.13 -10.74 7.81
C ILE A 110 -7.71 -9.34 7.50
N SER A 111 -7.87 -9.00 6.22
CA SER A 111 -8.32 -7.67 5.83
C SER A 111 -9.74 -7.37 6.29
N ARG A 112 -10.61 -8.38 6.38
CA ARG A 112 -11.99 -8.19 6.85
C ARG A 112 -12.02 -7.60 8.26
N GLU A 113 -11.23 -8.16 9.18
CA GLU A 113 -11.16 -7.64 10.55
C GLU A 113 -10.35 -6.33 10.60
N LEU A 114 -9.22 -6.29 9.88
CA LEU A 114 -8.34 -5.12 9.84
C LEU A 114 -9.08 -3.85 9.37
N LEU A 115 -10.00 -3.96 8.42
CA LEU A 115 -10.70 -2.84 7.78
C LEU A 115 -12.11 -2.60 8.34
N LYS A 116 -12.55 -3.40 9.31
CA LYS A 116 -13.89 -3.31 9.89
C LYS A 116 -14.17 -1.90 10.41
N ASP A 117 -15.29 -1.32 9.97
CA ASP A 117 -15.79 0.01 10.36
C ASP A 117 -14.83 1.18 10.07
N LYS A 118 -13.82 0.96 9.21
CA LYS A 118 -12.85 2.00 8.83
C LYS A 118 -13.19 2.64 7.50
N VAL A 119 -12.76 3.89 7.35
CA VAL A 119 -12.63 4.57 6.06
C VAL A 119 -11.28 4.18 5.47
N VAL A 120 -11.30 3.57 4.29
CA VAL A 120 -10.10 3.02 3.65
C VAL A 120 -9.78 3.81 2.38
N PHE A 121 -8.62 4.45 2.36
CA PHE A 121 -8.04 5.05 1.16
C PHE A 121 -7.24 4.00 0.39
N SER A 122 -7.79 3.51 -0.73
CA SER A 122 -7.13 2.50 -1.55
C SER A 122 -6.32 3.13 -2.69
N PHE A 123 -5.01 2.91 -2.63
CA PHE A 123 -4.07 3.24 -3.73
C PHE A 123 -3.69 2.00 -4.57
N LEU A 124 -4.32 0.85 -4.30
CA LEU A 124 -4.08 -0.40 -5.01
C LEU A 124 -4.65 -0.38 -6.44
N GLY A 125 -4.05 -1.21 -7.31
CA GLY A 125 -4.64 -1.58 -8.60
C GLY A 125 -5.83 -2.52 -8.42
N LYS A 126 -6.59 -2.76 -9.49
CA LYS A 126 -7.80 -3.62 -9.45
C LYS A 126 -7.47 -5.05 -9.02
N GLU A 127 -6.36 -5.60 -9.50
CA GLU A 127 -5.97 -6.98 -9.20
C GLU A 127 -5.49 -7.12 -7.75
N GLU A 128 -4.69 -6.17 -7.28
CA GLU A 128 -4.22 -6.08 -5.90
C GLU A 128 -5.38 -5.92 -4.92
N LEU A 129 -6.33 -5.02 -5.23
CA LEU A 129 -7.51 -4.80 -4.42
C LEU A 129 -8.39 -6.05 -4.32
N SER A 130 -8.38 -6.93 -5.33
CA SER A 130 -9.13 -8.20 -5.30
C SER A 130 -8.62 -9.21 -4.27
N LEU A 131 -7.41 -9.01 -3.75
CA LEU A 131 -6.83 -9.81 -2.67
C LEU A 131 -7.34 -9.38 -1.28
N ILE A 132 -7.99 -8.22 -1.20
CA ILE A 132 -8.41 -7.58 0.05
C ILE A 132 -9.94 -7.62 0.13
N ASP A 133 -10.44 -8.15 1.24
CA ASP A 133 -11.84 -8.07 1.60
C ASP A 133 -12.16 -6.67 2.15
N THR A 134 -12.87 -5.89 1.33
CA THR A 134 -13.38 -4.55 1.68
C THR A 134 -14.87 -4.59 2.04
N SER A 135 -15.44 -5.78 2.30
CA SER A 135 -16.85 -5.94 2.63
C SER A 135 -17.24 -5.22 3.92
N SER A 136 -16.36 -5.25 4.93
CA SER A 136 -16.55 -4.75 6.30
C SER A 136 -16.16 -3.30 6.52
N CYS A 137 -15.54 -2.62 5.54
CA CYS A 137 -15.16 -1.22 5.71
C CYS A 137 -16.38 -0.29 5.62
N GLN A 138 -16.35 0.82 6.38
CA GLN A 138 -17.38 1.85 6.34
C GLN A 138 -17.43 2.53 4.97
N LYS A 139 -16.27 2.95 4.46
CA LYS A 139 -16.12 3.56 3.13
C LYS A 139 -14.83 3.06 2.47
N LEU A 140 -14.90 2.85 1.16
CA LEU A 140 -13.74 2.56 0.31
C LEU A 140 -13.55 3.73 -0.66
N ILE A 141 -12.50 4.51 -0.44
CA ILE A 141 -12.14 5.67 -1.25
C ILE A 141 -11.12 5.24 -2.30
N THR A 142 -11.38 5.57 -3.56
CA THR A 142 -10.50 5.30 -4.70
C THR A 142 -10.28 6.57 -5.50
N PHE A 143 -9.12 6.67 -6.16
CA PHE A 143 -8.71 7.85 -6.91
C PHE A 143 -8.54 7.52 -8.39
N GLU A 144 -9.12 8.36 -9.25
CA GLU A 144 -8.90 8.33 -10.70
C GLU A 144 -8.30 9.66 -11.15
N PHE A 145 -7.32 9.59 -12.04
CA PHE A 145 -6.57 10.74 -12.51
C PHE A 145 -6.78 10.92 -14.01
N TYR A 146 -7.06 12.15 -14.41
CA TYR A 146 -7.28 12.53 -15.80
C TYR A 146 -6.37 13.69 -16.19
N LYS A 147 -5.73 13.57 -17.36
CA LYS A 147 -4.96 14.64 -17.99
C LYS A 147 -5.75 15.10 -19.21
N ARG A 148 -6.27 16.33 -19.17
CA ARG A 148 -7.33 16.78 -20.09
C ARG A 148 -8.51 15.80 -20.02
N GLU A 149 -8.97 15.26 -21.15
CA GLU A 149 -10.09 14.30 -21.20
C GLU A 149 -9.64 12.82 -21.21
N ARG A 150 -8.37 12.52 -20.91
CA ARG A 150 -7.83 11.15 -20.96
C ARG A 150 -7.44 10.66 -19.58
N ARG A 151 -7.86 9.43 -19.25
CA ARG A 151 -7.46 8.74 -18.01
C ARG A 151 -5.95 8.47 -18.03
N VAL A 152 -5.28 8.76 -16.93
CA VAL A 152 -3.87 8.45 -16.73
C VAL A 152 -3.70 6.96 -16.47
N TYR A 153 -2.95 6.27 -17.33
CA TYR A 153 -2.70 4.82 -17.20
C TYR A 153 -1.64 4.51 -16.13
N ARG A 154 -0.52 5.26 -16.11
CA ARG A 154 0.55 5.12 -15.12
C ARG A 154 0.31 6.09 -13.96
N ASP A 155 -0.75 5.83 -13.20
CA ASP A 155 -1.24 6.71 -12.14
C ASP A 155 -0.46 6.62 -10.82
N GLN A 156 0.55 5.75 -10.73
CA GLN A 156 1.30 5.47 -9.51
C GLN A 156 1.99 6.70 -8.89
N PRO A 157 2.64 7.60 -9.66
CA PRO A 157 3.15 8.86 -9.10
C PRO A 157 2.04 9.72 -8.49
N HIS A 158 0.92 9.87 -9.21
CA HIS A 158 -0.22 10.69 -8.77
C HIS A 158 -0.83 10.15 -7.49
N LYS A 159 -0.95 8.83 -7.36
CA LYS A 159 -1.39 8.16 -6.13
C LYS A 159 -0.48 8.46 -4.95
N ALA A 160 0.84 8.46 -5.16
CA ALA A 160 1.79 8.80 -4.11
C ALA A 160 1.64 10.27 -3.66
N TYR A 161 1.50 11.22 -4.59
CA TYR A 161 1.24 12.62 -4.24
C TYR A 161 -0.08 12.82 -3.52
N THR A 162 -1.15 12.13 -3.94
CA THR A 162 -2.43 12.15 -3.22
C THR A 162 -2.29 11.62 -1.79
N LEU A 163 -1.60 10.49 -1.60
CA LEU A 163 -1.34 9.94 -0.26
C LEU A 163 -0.56 10.93 0.61
N ARG A 164 0.50 11.54 0.07
CA ARG A 164 1.29 12.56 0.77
C ARG A 164 0.41 13.73 1.19
N TYR A 165 -0.36 14.28 0.26
CA TYR A 165 -1.23 15.43 0.52
C TYR A 165 -2.24 15.11 1.64
N ILE A 166 -2.87 13.94 1.60
CA ILE A 166 -3.80 13.49 2.64
C ILE A 166 -3.09 13.36 3.99
N ALA A 167 -1.89 12.76 4.03
CA ALA A 167 -1.16 12.53 5.27
C ALA A 167 -0.59 13.82 5.87
N GLU A 168 -0.02 14.71 5.05
CA GLU A 168 0.53 16.01 5.47
C GLU A 168 -0.55 16.93 6.03
N ARG A 169 -1.75 16.91 5.42
CA ARG A 169 -2.89 17.73 5.82
C ARG A 169 -3.85 17.02 6.79
N GLN A 170 -3.59 15.74 7.10
CA GLN A 170 -4.45 14.88 7.93
C GLN A 170 -5.93 14.89 7.48
N LEU A 171 -6.17 14.76 6.17
CA LEU A 171 -7.51 14.89 5.61
C LEU A 171 -8.38 13.67 5.91
N GLY A 172 -9.56 13.93 6.48
CA GLY A 172 -10.68 13.00 6.44
C GLY A 172 -11.36 12.96 5.06
N TYR A 173 -12.17 11.94 4.80
CA TYR A 173 -12.83 11.78 3.49
C TYR A 173 -13.81 12.92 3.16
N GLU A 174 -14.33 13.62 4.18
CA GLU A 174 -15.21 14.78 4.03
C GLU A 174 -14.50 16.02 3.46
N HIS A 175 -13.16 16.03 3.48
CA HIS A 175 -12.36 17.18 3.09
C HIS A 175 -11.54 16.95 1.82
N LEU A 176 -11.89 15.94 1.02
CA LEU A 176 -11.09 15.58 -0.16
C LEU A 176 -11.14 16.64 -1.27
N THR A 177 -12.16 17.51 -1.30
CA THR A 177 -12.28 18.59 -2.29
C THR A 177 -11.12 19.58 -2.29
N VAL A 178 -10.38 19.69 -1.18
CA VAL A 178 -9.24 20.61 -1.04
C VAL A 178 -7.95 20.03 -1.63
N ILE A 179 -7.94 18.77 -2.07
CA ILE A 179 -6.75 18.13 -2.64
C ILE A 179 -6.38 18.86 -3.94
N ASN A 180 -5.15 19.37 -3.96
CA ASN A 180 -4.53 19.95 -5.14
C ASN A 180 -3.02 19.71 -5.08
N PHE A 181 -2.42 19.29 -6.19
CA PHE A 181 -0.99 19.14 -6.32
C PHE A 181 -0.61 19.24 -7.80
N TYR A 182 0.55 19.84 -8.09
CA TYR A 182 0.89 20.28 -9.45
C TYR A 182 -0.25 21.09 -10.08
N ASP A 183 -0.79 20.62 -11.20
CA ASP A 183 -1.95 21.16 -11.89
C ASP A 183 -3.22 20.32 -11.67
N TYR A 184 -3.17 19.26 -10.85
CA TYR A 184 -4.33 18.43 -10.51
C TYR A 184 -5.17 19.07 -9.40
N LYS A 185 -6.49 19.05 -9.59
CA LYS A 185 -7.49 19.39 -8.58
C LYS A 185 -8.62 18.37 -8.60
N VAL A 186 -9.33 18.22 -7.50
CA VAL A 186 -10.55 17.39 -7.47
C VAL A 186 -11.62 18.04 -8.34
N GLU A 187 -12.06 17.31 -9.37
CA GLU A 187 -13.13 17.71 -10.29
C GLU A 187 -14.49 17.23 -9.78
N SER A 188 -14.55 15.99 -9.31
CA SER A 188 -15.79 15.41 -8.77
C SER A 188 -15.51 14.32 -7.74
N ILE A 189 -16.47 14.14 -6.82
CA ILE A 189 -16.53 13.02 -5.89
C ILE A 189 -17.84 12.30 -6.16
N ARG A 190 -17.76 11.01 -6.50
CA ARG A 190 -18.92 10.18 -6.83
C ARG A 190 -19.08 9.11 -5.76
N GLU A 191 -20.26 9.06 -5.16
CA GLU A 191 -20.59 8.12 -4.09
C GLU A 191 -21.62 7.10 -4.56
N GLU A 192 -21.26 5.82 -4.43
CA GLU A 192 -22.11 4.67 -4.75
C GLU A 192 -22.11 3.72 -3.55
N GLY A 193 -23.05 3.95 -2.63
CA GLY A 193 -23.13 3.25 -1.35
C GLY A 193 -21.86 3.49 -0.51
N LYS A 194 -21.08 2.43 -0.26
CA LYS A 194 -19.82 2.54 0.48
C LYS A 194 -18.61 2.92 -0.38
N ARG A 195 -18.76 2.92 -1.71
CA ARG A 195 -17.66 3.23 -2.63
C ARG A 195 -17.67 4.72 -2.92
N VAL A 196 -16.54 5.36 -2.71
CA VAL A 196 -16.33 6.76 -3.06
C VAL A 196 -15.22 6.82 -4.10
N ARG A 197 -15.50 7.45 -5.23
CA ARG A 197 -14.53 7.67 -6.29
C ARG A 197 -14.24 9.15 -6.40
N VAL A 198 -12.98 9.51 -6.19
CA VAL A 198 -12.48 10.88 -6.30
C VAL A 198 -11.79 11.01 -7.65
N VAL A 199 -12.29 11.92 -8.48
CA VAL A 199 -11.74 12.21 -9.81
C VAL A 199 -10.90 13.48 -9.72
N LEU A 200 -9.61 13.35 -10.02
CA LEU A 200 -8.68 14.45 -10.11
C LEU A 200 -8.35 14.75 -11.57
N LYS A 201 -8.40 16.02 -11.97
CA LYS A 201 -8.14 16.47 -13.33
C LYS A 201 -7.00 17.49 -13.35
N GLY A 202 -6.03 17.24 -14.22
CA GLY A 202 -4.90 18.13 -14.52
C GLY A 202 -4.97 18.69 -15.94
N GLN A 203 -4.39 19.87 -16.15
CA GLN A 203 -4.30 20.53 -17.45
C GLN A 203 -3.23 19.91 -18.37
N GLY A 204 -2.30 19.15 -17.76
CA GLY A 204 -1.20 18.47 -18.41
C GLY A 204 0.11 19.23 -18.44
N ALA A 205 0.26 20.24 -17.57
CA ALA A 205 1.47 21.06 -17.47
C ALA A 205 2.62 20.32 -16.78
N TYR A 206 2.30 19.33 -15.92
CA TYR A 206 3.27 18.56 -15.16
C TYR A 206 2.88 17.07 -15.16
N ILE A 207 3.90 16.19 -15.15
CA ILE A 207 3.85 14.71 -15.16
C ILE A 207 3.13 14.08 -16.37
#